data_AF-A0A382Y1N4-F1
#
_entry.id   AF-A0A382Y1N4-F1
#
_cell.length_a   1.000
_cell.length_b   1.000
_cell.length_c   1.000
_cell.angle_alpha   90.00
_cell.angle_beta   90.00
_cell.angle_gamma   90.00
#
_symmetry.space_group_name_H-M   'P 1'
#
loop_
_entity.id
_entity.type
_entity.pdbx_description
1 polymer ?
#
loop_
_entity_poly.entity_id
_entity_poly.type
_entity_poly.pdbx_seq_one_letter_code
_entity_poly.pdbx_strand_id
1 'polypeptide(L)' 'MWNEEKKKDLETALSQIERQFGKGAIMRMDASSVTGTPVVSSGNLGLDIALGVGGYPRGRIIEIYGSRILVCTSII' A
#
# COMPACT_ATOMS: atom_id res chain seq x y z
N MET A 1 2.93 11.50 -30.99
CA MET A 1 4.15 10.67 -31.02
C MET A 1 4.84 10.85 -29.66
N TRP A 2 4.95 9.80 -28.86
CA TRP A 2 5.68 9.86 -27.60
C TRP A 2 7.18 9.78 -27.93
N ASN A 3 7.90 10.90 -27.82
CA ASN A 3 9.31 10.97 -28.21
C ASN A 3 10.18 10.12 -27.27
N GLU A 4 11.04 9.27 -27.83
CA GLU A 4 11.98 8.41 -27.08
C GLU A 4 12.92 9.22 -26.16
N GLU A 5 13.27 10.45 -26.53
CA GLU A 5 14.04 11.37 -25.66
C GLU A 5 13.31 11.62 -24.32
N LYS A 6 11.98 11.83 -24.36
CA LYS A 6 11.20 12.05 -23.15
C LYS A 6 11.16 10.84 -22.23
N LYS A 7 11.26 9.61 -22.77
CA LYS A 7 11.36 8.39 -21.95
C LYS A 7 12.69 8.32 -21.24
N LYS A 8 13.79 8.64 -21.94
CA LYS A 8 15.13 8.62 -21.36
C LYS A 8 15.30 9.67 -20.25
N ASP A 9 14.76 10.86 -20.45
CA ASP A 9 14.76 11.92 -19.44
C ASP A 9 13.94 11.51 -18.21
N LEU A 10 12.78 10.87 -18.43
CA LEU A 10 11.92 10.36 -17.36
C LEU A 10 12.61 9.26 -16.54
N GLU A 11 13.24 8.27 -17.18
CA GLU A 11 13.97 7.21 -16.49
C GLU A 11 15.16 7.76 -15.68
N THR A 12 15.85 8.76 -16.21
CA THR A 12 16.96 9.42 -15.51
C THR A 12 16.46 10.15 -14.26
N ALA A 13 15.35 10.89 -14.37
CA ALA A 13 14.73 11.57 -13.24
C ALA A 13 14.22 10.57 -12.17
N LEU A 14 13.61 9.46 -12.58
CA LEU A 14 13.18 8.39 -11.68
C LEU A 14 14.37 7.80 -10.90
N SER A 15 15.48 7.52 -11.58
CA SER A 15 16.69 7.01 -10.94
C SER A 15 17.31 8.01 -9.96
N GLN A 16 17.26 9.31 -10.26
CA GLN A 16 17.71 10.36 -9.34
C GLN A 16 16.86 10.40 -8.07
N ILE A 17 15.53 10.26 -8.19
CA ILE A 17 14.61 10.25 -7.06
C ILE A 17 14.85 9.00 -6.19
N GLU A 18 14.95 7.81 -6.79
CA GLU A 18 15.23 6.58 -6.04
C GLU A 18 16.55 6.63 -5.26
N ARG A 19 17.59 7.28 -5.84
CA ARG A 19 18.89 7.39 -5.20
C ARG A 19 18.91 8.41 -4.06
N GLN A 20 18.10 9.46 -4.12
CA GLN A 20 18.01 10.48 -3.08
C GLN A 20 17.08 10.08 -1.92
N PHE A 21 15.96 9.43 -2.22
CA PHE A 21 14.89 9.16 -1.25
C PHE A 21 14.77 7.68 -0.86
N GLY A 22 15.56 6.79 -1.48
CA GLY A 22 15.57 5.36 -1.21
C GLY A 22 14.71 4.54 -2.17
N LYS A 23 14.96 3.22 -2.20
CA LYS A 23 14.22 2.28 -3.04
C LYS A 23 12.74 2.31 -2.68
N GLY A 24 11.89 2.63 -3.65
CA GLY A 24 10.45 2.72 -3.48
C GLY A 24 9.88 4.09 -3.14
N ALA A 25 10.71 5.15 -3.15
CA ALA A 25 10.22 6.53 -3.06
C ALA A 25 9.37 6.95 -4.26
N ILE A 26 9.60 6.33 -5.43
CA ILE A 26 8.76 6.46 -6.61
C ILE A 26 8.61 5.08 -7.25
N MET A 27 7.38 4.71 -7.55
CA MET A 27 7.06 3.44 -8.18
C MET A 27 5.86 3.63 -9.10
N ARG A 28 5.82 2.86 -10.19
CA ARG A 28 4.64 2.86 -11.05
C ARG A 28 3.53 2.11 -10.32
N MET A 29 2.30 2.64 -10.41
CA MET A 29 1.13 2.08 -9.73
C MET A 29 0.77 0.67 -10.24
N ASP A 30 1.23 0.29 -11.44
CA ASP A 30 1.05 -1.04 -12.05
C ASP A 30 2.09 -2.07 -11.58
N ALA A 31 3.17 -1.62 -10.93
CA ALA A 31 4.22 -2.50 -10.43
C ALA A 31 3.66 -3.26 -9.22
N SER A 32 3.15 -4.45 -9.52
CA SER A 32 2.45 -5.34 -8.61
C SER A 32 3.40 -5.82 -7.51
N SER A 33 3.60 -5.00 -6.49
CA SER A 33 4.30 -5.35 -5.25
C SER A 33 3.27 -5.75 -4.20
N VAL A 34 2.42 -6.73 -4.54
CA VAL A 34 1.64 -7.44 -3.52
C VAL A 34 2.58 -8.44 -2.87
N THR A 35 3.56 -7.93 -2.12
CA THR A 35 4.38 -8.76 -1.25
C THR A 35 3.44 -9.38 -0.23
N GLY A 36 3.25 -10.70 -0.29
CA GLY A 36 2.39 -11.46 0.62
C GLY A 36 2.75 -11.11 2.06
N THR A 37 1.98 -10.21 2.65
CA THR A 37 2.26 -9.70 3.99
C THR A 37 1.54 -10.61 4.98
N PRO A 38 2.19 -11.03 6.07
CA PRO A 38 1.49 -11.77 7.12
C PRO A 38 0.32 -10.94 7.65
N VAL A 39 -0.88 -11.53 7.67
CA VAL A 39 -2.11 -10.89 8.15
C VAL A 39 -2.54 -11.43 9.53
N VAL A 40 -3.31 -10.64 10.26
CA VAL A 40 -4.00 -11.00 11.51
C VAL A 40 -5.50 -10.84 11.25
N SER A 41 -6.29 -11.88 11.51
CA SER A 41 -7.75 -11.78 11.37
C SER A 41 -8.32 -10.69 12.28
N SER A 42 -9.26 -9.91 11.78
CA SER A 42 -9.95 -8.86 12.54
C SER A 42 -11.01 -9.40 13.51
N GLY A 43 -11.15 -10.72 13.64
CA GLY A 43 -12.19 -11.37 14.44
C GLY A 43 -13.60 -11.33 13.82
N ASN A 44 -13.75 -10.72 12.65
CA ASN A 44 -15.01 -10.65 11.90
C ASN A 44 -14.77 -11.12 10.46
N LEU A 45 -15.36 -12.26 10.10
CA LEU A 45 -15.20 -12.87 8.78
C LEU A 45 -15.65 -11.94 7.63
N GLY A 46 -16.68 -11.12 7.85
CA GLY A 46 -17.15 -10.17 6.84
C GLY A 46 -16.14 -9.06 6.57
N LEU A 47 -15.42 -8.62 7.60
CA LEU A 47 -14.40 -7.59 7.47
C LEU A 47 -13.11 -8.15 6.84
N ASP A 48 -12.71 -9.37 7.22
CA ASP A 48 -11.56 -10.06 6.62
C ASP A 48 -11.74 -10.28 5.11
N ILE A 49 -12.96 -10.65 4.68
CA ILE A 49 -13.30 -10.80 3.26
C ILE A 49 -13.30 -9.44 2.55
N ALA A 50 -13.89 -8.40 3.16
CA ALA A 50 -13.96 -7.06 2.57
C ALA A 50 -12.58 -6.42 2.37
N LEU A 51 -11.62 -6.71 3.27
CA LEU A 51 -10.23 -6.26 3.14
C LEU A 51 -9.47 -6.96 2.00
N GLY A 52 -9.99 -8.08 1.48
CA GLY A 52 -9.42 -8.84 0.36
C GLY A 52 -8.11 -9.59 0.68
N VAL A 53 -7.39 -9.15 1.71
CA VAL A 53 -6.16 -9.78 2.23
C VAL A 53 -6.43 -10.73 3.40
N GLY A 54 -7.67 -10.83 3.89
CA GLY A 54 -8.05 -11.74 4.98
C GLY A 54 -7.77 -11.20 6.39
N GLY A 55 -7.58 -9.89 6.54
CA GLY A 55 -7.42 -9.22 7.84
C GLY A 55 -6.40 -8.08 7.84
N TYR A 56 -5.89 -7.75 9.02
CA TYR A 56 -4.92 -6.67 9.24
C TYR A 56 -3.50 -7.05 8.83
N PRO A 57 -2.86 -6.32 7.89
CA PRO A 57 -1.47 -6.58 7.52
C PRO A 57 -0.51 -6.23 8.66
N ARG A 58 0.31 -7.20 9.11
CA ARG A 58 1.37 -6.96 10.09
C ARG A 58 2.43 -6.01 9.54
N GLY A 59 2.97 -5.17 10.41
CA GLY A 59 4.02 -4.22 10.06
C GLY A 59 3.52 -2.98 9.31
N ARG A 60 2.20 -2.80 9.19
CA ARG A 60 1.58 -1.58 8.67
C ARG A 60 0.78 -0.88 9.76
N ILE A 61 0.75 0.44 9.67
CA ILE A 61 -0.13 1.27 10.51
C ILE A 61 -1.52 1.23 9.86
N ILE A 62 -2.52 0.86 10.66
CA ILE A 62 -3.92 0.79 10.23
C ILE A 62 -4.67 1.85 11.02
N GLU A 63 -5.50 2.62 10.32
CA GLU A 63 -6.31 3.66 10.92
C GLU A 63 -7.79 3.33 10.76
N ILE A 64 -8.53 3.35 11.87
CA ILE A 64 -9.95 3.01 11.92
C ILE A 64 -10.72 4.27 12.31
N TYR A 65 -11.48 4.80 11.37
CA TYR A 65 -12.31 5.99 11.59
C TYR A 65 -13.79 5.62 11.70
N GLY A 66 -14.50 6.25 12.64
CA GLY A 66 -15.93 6.03 12.81
C GLY A 66 -16.52 6.82 13.99
N SER A 67 -17.84 6.96 14.02
CA SER A 67 -18.56 7.54 15.16
C SER A 67 -18.34 6.67 16.40
N ARG A 68 -18.17 7.30 17.57
CA ARG A 68 -17.56 6.72 18.78
C ARG A 68 -18.33 5.57 19.44
N ILE A 69 -19.51 5.21 18.97
CA ILE A 69 -20.32 4.21 19.67
C ILE A 69 -20.15 2.82 19.05
N LEU A 70 -19.48 1.96 19.83
CA LEU A 70 -19.42 0.50 19.80
C LEU A 70 -18.38 -0.21 18.92
N VAL A 71 -17.95 0.38 17.80
CA VAL A 71 -17.30 -0.45 16.75
C VAL A 71 -15.77 -0.44 16.79
N CYS A 72 -15.13 0.71 17.03
CA CYS A 72 -13.65 0.79 16.92
C CYS A 72 -12.90 0.03 18.03
N THR A 73 -13.44 -0.05 19.26
CA THR A 73 -12.76 -0.73 20.37
C THR A 73 -12.83 -2.26 20.25
N SER A 74 -13.89 -2.78 19.63
CA SER A 74 -14.13 -4.22 19.52
C SER A 74 -13.45 -4.87 18.32
N ILE A 75 -12.92 -4.07 17.41
CA ILE A 75 -12.32 -4.49 16.13
C ILE A 75 -10.79 -4.68 16.24
N ILE A 76 -10.17 -4.19 17.33
CA ILE A 76 -8.77 -4.44 17.69
C ILE A 76 -8.69 -5.72 18.51
#